data_AF-A0A8S3TDX0-F1
#
_entry.id   AF-A0A8S3TDX0-F1
#
_cell.length_a   1.000
_cell.length_b   1.000
_cell.length_c   1.000
_cell.angle_alpha   90.00
_cell.angle_beta   90.00
_cell.angle_gamma   90.00
#
_symmetry.space_group_name_H-M   'P 1'
#
loop_
_entity.id
_entity.type
_entity.pdbx_description
1 polymer ?
#
loop_
_entity_poly.entity_id
_entity_poly.type
_entity_poly.pdbx_seq_one_letter_code
_entity_poly.pdbx_strand_id
1 'polypeptide(L)'
;MECDKHNQPLHLYCPSHLMPSCDVCISTSHSKCTGITSLASVVEKTKIEKSKVTVEKDINHFLSILDQLVTSKSKNIKTGENHCIGVKKSINEIRKEINKHLDHLEEKLCQETDIIWNQERSKATDFISEIEGKRENLKEMKEHLQTVTTNTSKLQSFLGVHKIEQQVHQCQHYIEDLEDDERTKEVDIKMKRNGEMENILSKLVSLESLGDVIVDKTEINLNRETSLRRKAQVKSQEQSNINNMTMNIETKIEMNIGKHISDMICLMDGRVIVVEEGGKVNLLSSDGKLQKQLPIPGDAWGVTQINEDTIAITYPSEFAIKIINMENETVTKVFQIGKLCYGLSFSNNSLAVGLNNDEIRIIDLEGNTLKSIQVQSESSCIILFTVIKE
;
A
#
# COMPACT_ATOMS: atom_id res chain seq x y z
N MET A 1 -7.48 -9.58 -66.01
CA MET A 1 -6.73 -8.81 -64.99
C MET A 1 -5.30 -8.69 -65.48
N GLU A 2 -4.74 -7.49 -65.39
CA GLU A 2 -3.37 -7.20 -65.82
C GLU A 2 -2.47 -6.99 -64.60
N CYS A 3 -1.18 -7.25 -64.75
CA CYS A 3 -0.19 -7.03 -63.72
C CYS A 3 0.11 -5.54 -63.58
N ASP A 4 -0.13 -4.97 -62.41
CA ASP A 4 0.11 -3.54 -62.12
C ASP A 4 1.54 -3.07 -62.44
N LYS A 5 2.53 -3.97 -62.39
CA LYS A 5 3.94 -3.65 -62.63
C LYS A 5 4.39 -3.81 -64.09
N HIS A 6 3.75 -4.69 -64.85
CA HIS A 6 4.24 -5.10 -66.17
C HIS A 6 3.19 -4.97 -67.28
N ASN A 7 1.96 -4.60 -66.92
CA ASN A 7 0.81 -4.50 -67.82
C ASN A 7 0.58 -5.76 -68.69
N GLN A 8 0.93 -6.92 -68.13
CA GLN A 8 0.81 -8.25 -68.75
C GLN A 8 -0.33 -9.05 -68.12
N PRO A 9 -0.95 -10.00 -68.83
CA PRO A 9 -2.05 -10.78 -68.29
C PRO A 9 -1.62 -11.65 -67.10
N LEU A 10 -2.35 -11.55 -66.00
CA LEU A 10 -2.20 -12.41 -64.83
C LEU A 10 -2.81 -13.78 -65.12
N HIS A 11 -1.97 -14.78 -65.41
CA HIS A 11 -2.41 -16.12 -65.78
C HIS A 11 -1.68 -17.24 -65.03
N LEU A 12 -0.70 -16.89 -64.19
CA LEU A 12 -0.02 -17.79 -63.26
C LEU A 12 -0.40 -17.47 -61.81
N TYR A 13 -0.21 -18.41 -60.90
CA TYR A 13 -0.46 -18.25 -59.47
C TYR A 13 0.76 -18.73 -58.66
N CYS A 14 1.21 -17.90 -57.73
CA CYS A 14 2.30 -18.21 -56.80
C CYS A 14 1.73 -18.68 -55.46
N PRO A 15 1.84 -19.98 -55.11
CA PRO A 15 1.30 -20.49 -53.84
C PRO A 15 2.03 -19.96 -52.61
N SER A 16 3.34 -19.71 -52.73
CA SER A 16 4.17 -19.20 -51.61
C SER A 16 3.74 -17.81 -51.13
N HIS A 17 3.15 -17.00 -52.01
CA HIS A 17 2.70 -15.65 -51.71
C HIS A 17 1.17 -15.49 -51.85
N LEU A 18 0.48 -16.59 -52.14
CA LEU A 18 -0.98 -16.66 -52.34
C LEU A 18 -1.55 -15.63 -53.33
N MET A 19 -0.83 -15.32 -54.42
CA MET A 19 -1.20 -14.25 -55.33
C MET A 19 -1.11 -14.61 -56.83
N PRO A 20 -1.98 -14.05 -57.70
CA PRO A 20 -1.82 -14.13 -59.15
C PRO A 20 -0.56 -13.40 -59.64
N SER A 21 0.04 -13.86 -60.74
CA SER A 21 1.28 -13.31 -61.31
C SER A 21 1.31 -13.43 -62.85
N CYS A 22 2.08 -12.55 -63.50
CA CYS A 22 2.45 -12.68 -64.92
C CYS A 22 3.83 -13.35 -65.06
N ASP A 23 4.23 -13.72 -66.27
CA ASP A 23 5.53 -14.38 -66.55
C ASP A 23 6.73 -13.57 -66.07
N VAL A 24 6.65 -12.24 -66.21
CA VAL A 24 7.72 -11.33 -65.80
C VAL A 24 7.85 -11.30 -64.28
N CYS A 25 6.73 -11.29 -63.53
CA CYS A 25 6.78 -11.40 -62.07
C CYS A 25 7.36 -12.72 -61.60
N ILE A 26 7.00 -13.83 -62.27
CA ILE A 26 7.52 -15.15 -61.96
C ILE A 26 9.02 -15.25 -62.17
N SER A 27 9.52 -14.76 -63.30
CA SER A 27 10.95 -14.81 -63.64
C SER A 27 11.82 -13.83 -62.83
N THR A 28 11.24 -12.74 -62.32
CA THR A 28 12.00 -11.71 -61.59
C THR A 28 11.87 -11.82 -60.08
N SER A 29 10.65 -11.74 -59.56
CA SER A 29 10.35 -11.57 -58.13
C SER A 29 9.98 -12.88 -57.44
N HIS A 30 9.53 -13.87 -58.20
CA HIS A 30 9.14 -15.18 -57.67
C HIS A 30 9.97 -16.33 -58.27
N SER A 31 11.18 -16.04 -58.76
CA SER A 31 12.04 -17.00 -59.44
C SER A 31 12.49 -18.17 -58.54
N LYS A 32 12.47 -17.96 -57.23
CA LYS A 32 12.76 -18.96 -56.20
C LYS A 32 11.51 -19.67 -55.66
N CYS A 33 10.30 -19.27 -56.09
CA CYS A 33 9.07 -19.89 -55.62
C CYS A 33 8.81 -21.19 -56.37
N THR A 34 8.58 -22.27 -55.63
CA THR A 34 8.29 -23.59 -56.20
C THR A 34 6.78 -23.82 -56.33
N GLY A 35 6.36 -24.65 -57.30
CA GLY A 35 4.97 -25.06 -57.45
C GLY A 35 4.05 -24.03 -58.11
N ILE A 36 4.62 -23.11 -58.90
CA ILE A 36 3.86 -22.17 -59.72
C ILE A 36 2.97 -22.95 -60.68
N THR A 37 1.69 -22.57 -60.73
CA THR A 37 0.67 -23.22 -61.55
C THR A 37 -0.12 -22.17 -62.33
N SER A 38 -0.87 -22.60 -63.35
CA SER A 38 -1.79 -21.69 -64.03
C SER A 38 -2.90 -21.23 -63.06
N LEU A 39 -3.22 -19.94 -63.13
CA LEU A 39 -4.30 -19.34 -62.38
C LEU A 39 -5.64 -20.01 -62.72
N ALA A 40 -5.85 -20.38 -63.99
CA ALA A 40 -7.02 -21.12 -64.44
C ALA A 40 -7.19 -22.46 -63.70
N SER A 41 -6.10 -23.23 -63.52
CA SER A 41 -6.16 -24.49 -62.77
C SER A 41 -6.46 -24.28 -61.29
N VAL A 42 -5.98 -23.19 -60.69
CA VAL A 42 -6.29 -22.84 -59.30
C VAL A 42 -7.76 -22.46 -59.17
N VAL A 43 -8.28 -21.63 -60.07
CA VAL A 43 -9.69 -21.21 -60.07
C VAL A 43 -10.62 -22.41 -60.21
N GLU A 44 -10.33 -23.34 -61.12
CA GLU A 44 -11.13 -24.56 -61.34
C GLU A 44 -11.12 -25.49 -60.11
N LYS A 45 -9.98 -25.60 -59.42
CA LYS A 45 -9.84 -26.40 -58.18
C LYS A 45 -10.39 -25.67 -56.95
N THR A 46 -10.50 -24.35 -56.99
CA THR A 46 -10.94 -23.54 -55.86
C THR A 46 -12.45 -23.56 -55.79
N LYS A 47 -12.98 -24.12 -54.70
CA LYS A 47 -14.40 -24.02 -54.37
C LYS A 47 -14.69 -22.62 -53.85
N ILE A 48 -14.74 -21.63 -54.74
CA ILE A 48 -14.91 -20.20 -54.43
C ILE A 48 -16.10 -19.99 -53.48
N GLU A 49 -17.22 -20.68 -53.71
CA GLU A 49 -18.39 -20.59 -52.84
C GLU A 49 -18.12 -21.03 -51.39
N LYS A 50 -17.32 -22.09 -51.19
CA LYS A 50 -16.91 -22.53 -49.85
C LYS A 50 -15.91 -21.54 -49.21
N SER A 51 -15.00 -20.99 -50.00
CA SER A 51 -14.03 -19.99 -49.53
C SER A 51 -14.73 -18.70 -49.10
N LYS A 52 -15.73 -18.25 -49.88
CA LYS A 52 -16.55 -17.08 -49.58
C LYS A 52 -17.27 -17.24 -48.24
N VAL A 53 -18.01 -18.33 -48.06
CA VAL A 53 -18.72 -18.63 -46.80
C VAL A 53 -17.74 -18.67 -45.61
N THR A 54 -16.54 -19.20 -45.81
CA THR A 54 -15.52 -19.24 -44.74
C THR A 54 -15.00 -17.85 -44.38
N VAL A 55 -14.67 -17.02 -45.38
CA VAL A 55 -14.18 -15.65 -45.16
C VAL A 55 -15.28 -14.77 -44.56
N GLU A 56 -16.53 -14.90 -45.01
CA GLU A 56 -17.69 -14.22 -44.41
C GLU A 56 -17.88 -14.62 -42.94
N LYS A 57 -17.70 -15.90 -42.61
CA LYS A 57 -17.74 -16.37 -41.21
C LYS A 57 -16.61 -15.75 -40.37
N ASP A 58 -15.39 -15.71 -40.89
CA ASP A 58 -14.25 -15.10 -40.20
C ASP A 58 -14.47 -13.59 -39.98
N ILE A 59 -14.96 -12.86 -41.00
CA ILE A 59 -15.32 -11.44 -40.89
C ILE A 59 -16.36 -11.23 -39.81
N ASN A 60 -17.45 -11.99 -39.82
CA ASN A 60 -18.52 -11.86 -38.83
C ASN A 60 -18.03 -12.20 -37.41
N HIS A 61 -17.13 -13.17 -37.27
CA HIS A 61 -16.50 -13.48 -35.99
C HIS A 61 -15.64 -12.31 -35.48
N PHE A 62 -14.79 -11.73 -36.34
CA PHE A 62 -13.97 -10.57 -35.96
C PHE A 62 -14.82 -9.34 -35.63
N LEU A 63 -15.89 -9.07 -36.39
CA LEU A 63 -16.83 -7.99 -36.09
C LEU A 63 -17.46 -8.19 -34.71
N SER A 64 -17.89 -9.42 -34.38
CA SER A 64 -18.44 -9.73 -33.05
C SER A 64 -17.45 -9.48 -31.92
N ILE A 65 -16.17 -9.85 -32.09
CA ILE A 65 -15.11 -9.54 -31.09
C ILE A 65 -14.94 -8.03 -30.94
N LEU A 66 -14.91 -7.29 -32.04
CA LEU A 66 -14.76 -5.83 -32.02
C LEU A 66 -15.96 -5.15 -31.33
N ASP A 67 -17.18 -5.60 -31.58
CA ASP A 67 -18.39 -5.09 -30.91
C ASP A 67 -18.37 -5.35 -29.41
N GLN A 68 -17.90 -6.54 -28.98
CA GLN A 68 -17.72 -6.86 -27.57
C GLN A 68 -16.70 -5.93 -26.90
N LEU A 69 -15.58 -5.64 -27.59
CA LEU A 69 -14.55 -4.71 -27.10
C LEU A 69 -15.11 -3.30 -26.93
N VAL A 70 -15.82 -2.77 -27.94
CA VAL A 70 -16.43 -1.44 -27.88
C VAL A 70 -17.44 -1.36 -26.72
N THR A 71 -18.28 -2.38 -26.57
CA THR A 71 -19.28 -2.45 -25.50
C THR A 71 -18.63 -2.52 -24.12
N SER A 72 -17.63 -3.39 -23.95
CA SER A 72 -16.88 -3.54 -22.71
C SER A 72 -16.18 -2.24 -22.31
N LYS A 73 -15.48 -1.59 -23.24
CA LYS A 73 -14.80 -0.30 -22.97
C LYS A 73 -15.80 0.81 -22.65
N SER A 74 -16.91 0.88 -23.36
CA SER A 74 -17.96 1.88 -23.07
C SER A 74 -18.57 1.70 -21.68
N LYS A 75 -18.80 0.45 -21.26
CA LYS A 75 -19.25 0.14 -19.89
C LYS A 75 -18.20 0.52 -18.86
N ASN A 76 -16.93 0.17 -19.10
CA ASN A 76 -15.83 0.47 -18.19
C ASN A 76 -15.65 1.98 -17.98
N ILE A 77 -15.84 2.80 -19.02
CA ILE A 77 -15.80 4.27 -18.86
C ILE A 77 -16.87 4.74 -17.87
N LYS A 78 -18.13 4.33 -18.08
CA LYS A 78 -19.24 4.73 -17.19
C LYS A 78 -19.04 4.24 -15.76
N THR A 79 -18.58 3.00 -15.59
CA THR A 79 -18.28 2.45 -14.26
C THR A 79 -17.11 3.18 -13.61
N GLY A 80 -16.06 3.49 -14.35
CA GLY A 80 -14.90 4.24 -13.88
C GLY A 80 -15.25 5.66 -13.42
N GLU A 81 -16.12 6.35 -14.16
CA GLU A 81 -16.64 7.67 -13.75
C GLU A 81 -17.37 7.60 -12.40
N ASN A 82 -18.23 6.60 -12.22
CA ASN A 82 -18.94 6.39 -10.95
C ASN A 82 -17.97 6.05 -9.80
N HIS A 83 -16.96 5.22 -10.05
CA HIS A 83 -15.94 4.90 -9.05
C HIS A 83 -15.15 6.16 -8.65
N CYS A 84 -14.75 7.00 -9.61
CA CYS A 84 -14.07 8.27 -9.33
C CYS A 84 -14.93 9.21 -8.46
N ILE A 85 -16.24 9.27 -8.71
CA ILE A 85 -17.18 10.04 -7.86
C ILE A 85 -17.22 9.44 -6.45
N GLY A 86 -17.28 8.12 -6.32
CA GLY A 86 -17.25 7.41 -5.05
C GLY A 86 -16.00 7.70 -4.24
N VAL A 87 -14.82 7.56 -4.84
CA VAL A 87 -13.51 7.84 -4.19
C VAL A 87 -13.45 9.28 -3.70
N LYS A 88 -13.84 10.26 -4.53
CA LYS A 88 -13.89 11.67 -4.11
C LYS A 88 -14.82 11.90 -2.92
N LYS A 89 -15.95 11.18 -2.86
CA LYS A 89 -16.89 11.24 -1.74
C LYS A 89 -16.25 10.67 -0.47
N SER A 90 -15.61 9.50 -0.55
CA SER A 90 -14.94 8.86 0.59
C SER A 90 -13.81 9.73 1.16
N ILE A 91 -12.99 10.37 0.31
CA ILE A 91 -11.97 11.33 0.76
C ILE A 91 -12.60 12.47 1.57
N ASN A 92 -13.73 13.00 1.11
CA ASN A 92 -14.43 14.08 1.81
C ASN A 92 -15.07 13.60 3.12
N GLU A 93 -15.61 12.38 3.14
CA GLU A 93 -16.18 11.76 4.35
C GLU A 93 -15.10 11.57 5.42
N ILE A 94 -13.94 10.98 5.08
CA ILE A 94 -12.81 10.81 6.00
C ILE A 94 -12.38 12.15 6.62
N ARG A 95 -12.20 13.18 5.78
CA ARG A 95 -11.83 14.52 6.26
C ARG A 95 -12.86 15.08 7.24
N LYS A 96 -14.15 14.92 6.95
CA LYS A 96 -15.23 15.42 7.82
C LYS A 96 -15.30 14.68 9.15
N GLU A 97 -15.08 13.37 9.14
CA GLU A 97 -15.08 12.57 10.37
C GLU A 97 -13.92 12.94 11.29
N ILE A 98 -12.71 13.14 10.73
CA ILE A 98 -11.55 13.63 11.49
C ILE A 98 -11.86 14.98 12.14
N ASN A 99 -12.33 15.96 11.35
CA ASN A 99 -12.65 17.29 11.88
C ASN A 99 -13.71 17.23 12.97
N LYS A 100 -14.80 16.48 12.74
CA LYS A 100 -15.88 16.33 13.73
C LYS A 100 -15.37 15.75 15.06
N HIS A 101 -14.42 14.82 15.00
CA HIS A 101 -13.83 14.26 16.22
C HIS A 101 -12.94 15.29 16.94
N LEU A 102 -12.14 16.05 16.20
CA LEU A 102 -11.31 17.12 16.78
C LEU A 102 -12.17 18.21 17.43
N ASP A 103 -13.25 18.65 16.76
CA ASP A 103 -14.21 19.63 17.30
C ASP A 103 -14.81 19.13 18.62
N HIS A 104 -15.17 17.84 18.69
CA HIS A 104 -15.70 17.24 19.92
C HIS A 104 -14.68 17.20 21.07
N LEU A 105 -13.41 16.90 20.78
CA LEU A 105 -12.35 16.88 21.79
C LEU A 105 -12.04 18.29 22.30
N GLU A 106 -12.04 19.29 21.41
CA GLU A 106 -11.91 20.70 21.78
C GLU A 106 -13.06 21.15 22.67
N GLU A 107 -14.30 20.91 22.26
CA GLU A 107 -15.49 21.27 23.03
C GLU A 107 -15.44 20.66 24.45
N LYS A 108 -15.08 19.38 24.55
CA LYS A 108 -14.95 18.69 25.82
C LYS A 108 -13.91 19.34 26.72
N LEU A 109 -12.72 19.65 26.20
CA LEU A 109 -11.65 20.26 26.99
C LEU A 109 -11.99 21.69 27.44
N CYS A 110 -12.68 22.45 26.59
CA CYS A 110 -13.20 23.77 26.93
C CYS A 110 -14.24 23.68 28.05
N GLN A 111 -15.19 22.74 27.98
CA GLN A 111 -16.18 22.51 29.03
C GLN A 111 -15.52 22.12 30.36
N GLU A 112 -14.53 21.22 30.34
CA GLU A 112 -13.77 20.85 31.54
C GLU A 112 -13.03 22.05 32.14
N THR A 113 -12.43 22.89 31.29
CA THR A 113 -11.75 24.13 31.71
C THR A 113 -12.72 25.09 32.37
N ASP A 114 -13.90 25.31 31.77
CA ASP A 114 -14.95 26.16 32.33
C ASP A 114 -15.45 25.65 33.68
N ILE A 115 -15.62 24.34 33.84
CA ILE A 115 -16.03 23.74 35.11
C ILE A 115 -14.99 24.01 36.20
N ILE A 116 -13.71 23.74 35.92
CA ILE A 116 -12.61 23.97 36.87
C ILE A 116 -12.52 25.46 37.22
N TRP A 117 -12.54 26.34 36.22
CA TRP A 117 -12.48 27.78 36.44
C TRP A 117 -13.66 28.30 37.25
N ASN A 118 -14.88 27.86 36.96
CA ASN A 118 -16.05 28.29 37.70
C ASN A 118 -16.01 27.83 39.17
N GLN A 119 -15.47 26.64 39.45
CA GLN A 119 -15.28 26.15 40.82
C GLN A 119 -14.26 27.01 41.58
N GLU A 120 -13.09 27.27 41.00
CA GLU A 120 -12.06 28.10 41.62
C GLU A 120 -12.51 29.56 41.79
N ARG A 121 -13.20 30.12 40.77
CA ARG A 121 -13.82 31.44 40.84
C ARG A 121 -14.84 31.54 41.98
N SER A 122 -15.66 30.51 42.17
CA SER A 122 -16.65 30.49 43.26
C SER A 122 -15.95 30.54 44.62
N LYS A 123 -14.96 29.67 44.84
CA LYS A 123 -14.17 29.65 46.10
C LYS A 123 -13.49 31.00 46.36
N ALA A 124 -12.88 31.60 45.35
CA ALA A 124 -12.24 32.90 45.47
C ALA A 124 -13.26 34.01 45.81
N THR A 125 -14.46 33.97 45.20
CA THR A 125 -15.53 34.95 45.46
C THR A 125 -16.04 34.84 46.90
N ASP A 126 -16.22 33.61 47.41
CA ASP A 126 -16.64 33.35 48.78
C ASP A 126 -15.57 33.86 49.77
N PHE A 127 -14.30 33.59 49.49
CA PHE A 127 -13.18 34.01 50.32
C PHE A 127 -12.98 35.54 50.32
N ILE A 128 -13.15 36.20 49.17
CA ILE A 128 -13.16 37.66 49.08
C ILE A 128 -14.27 38.22 49.98
N SER A 129 -15.48 37.66 49.91
CA SER A 129 -16.61 38.11 50.74
C SER A 129 -16.32 37.97 52.23
N GLU A 130 -15.67 36.87 52.64
CA GLU A 130 -15.22 36.66 54.02
C GLU A 130 -14.21 37.75 54.47
N ILE A 131 -13.16 37.99 53.67
CA ILE A 131 -12.14 39.00 53.96
C ILE A 131 -12.76 40.41 54.00
N GLU A 132 -13.65 40.73 53.06
CA GLU A 132 -14.31 42.04 53.02
C GLU A 132 -15.18 42.26 54.24
N GLY A 133 -15.89 41.24 54.73
CA GLY A 133 -16.65 41.30 55.98
C GLY A 133 -15.75 41.56 57.19
N LYS A 134 -14.60 40.89 57.28
CA LYS A 134 -13.61 41.16 58.34
C LYS A 134 -13.02 42.57 58.24
N ARG A 135 -12.73 43.04 57.03
CA ARG A 135 -12.23 44.39 56.75
C ARG A 135 -13.24 45.45 57.19
N GLU A 136 -14.52 45.26 56.90
CA GLU A 136 -15.55 46.23 57.29
C GLU A 136 -15.76 46.27 58.80
N ASN A 137 -15.78 45.10 59.46
CA ASN A 137 -15.81 45.02 60.93
C ASN A 137 -14.63 45.80 61.56
N LEU A 138 -13.41 45.70 61.01
CA LEU A 138 -12.26 46.46 61.51
C LEU A 138 -12.42 47.98 61.30
N LYS A 139 -13.05 48.43 60.21
CA LYS A 139 -13.37 49.86 60.01
C LYS A 139 -14.39 50.35 61.04
N GLU A 140 -15.47 49.59 61.26
CA GLU A 140 -16.48 49.92 62.26
C GLU A 140 -15.87 49.99 63.67
N MET A 141 -15.00 49.05 64.03
CA MET A 141 -14.27 49.07 65.30
C MET A 141 -13.41 50.33 65.44
N LYS A 142 -12.75 50.77 64.36
CA LYS A 142 -11.94 52.00 64.35
C LYS A 142 -12.80 53.25 64.57
N GLU A 143 -13.97 53.33 63.95
CA GLU A 143 -14.92 54.44 64.17
C GLU A 143 -15.52 54.42 65.58
N HIS A 144 -15.85 53.23 66.09
CA HIS A 144 -16.34 53.06 67.45
C HIS A 144 -15.29 53.49 68.48
N LEU A 145 -14.02 53.14 68.27
CA LEU A 145 -12.90 53.56 69.12
C LEU A 145 -12.81 55.09 69.21
N GLN A 146 -12.96 55.81 68.09
CA GLN A 146 -12.96 57.28 68.07
C GLN A 146 -14.13 57.86 68.86
N THR A 147 -15.31 57.25 68.79
CA THR A 147 -16.51 57.71 69.51
C THR A 147 -16.39 57.48 71.02
N VAL A 148 -15.94 56.28 71.41
CA VAL A 148 -15.79 55.86 72.81
C VAL A 148 -14.70 56.66 73.53
N THR A 149 -13.66 57.09 72.82
CA THR A 149 -12.57 57.90 73.38
C THR A 149 -12.88 59.40 73.48
N THR A 150 -13.85 59.92 72.71
CA THR A 150 -14.18 61.37 72.69
C THR A 150 -15.46 61.74 73.43
N ASN A 151 -16.47 60.86 73.48
CA ASN A 151 -17.84 61.21 73.88
C ASN A 151 -18.41 60.40 75.06
N THR A 152 -17.58 59.72 75.86
CA THR A 152 -18.06 58.90 76.99
C THR A 152 -17.30 59.13 78.30
N SER A 153 -17.87 58.67 79.42
CA SER A 153 -17.20 58.73 80.72
C SER A 153 -15.95 57.84 80.76
N LYS A 154 -14.93 58.19 81.56
CA LYS A 154 -13.65 57.46 81.64
C LYS A 154 -13.80 55.93 81.79
N LEU A 155 -14.77 55.47 82.59
CA LEU A 155 -15.02 54.04 82.80
C LEU A 155 -15.61 53.37 81.55
N GLN A 156 -16.54 54.04 80.86
CA GLN A 156 -17.11 53.56 79.60
C GLN A 156 -16.07 53.55 78.47
N SER A 157 -15.19 54.57 78.43
CA SER A 157 -14.06 54.61 77.52
C SER A 157 -13.11 53.42 77.72
N PHE A 158 -12.73 53.15 78.97
CA PHE A 158 -11.84 52.04 79.32
C PHE A 158 -12.43 50.67 78.91
N LEU A 159 -13.69 50.41 79.26
CA LEU A 159 -14.36 49.15 78.93
C LEU A 159 -14.55 48.96 77.42
N GLY A 160 -14.91 50.03 76.70
CA GLY A 160 -15.10 49.97 75.25
C GLY A 160 -13.79 49.76 74.48
N VAL A 161 -12.70 50.44 74.88
CA VAL A 161 -11.36 50.22 74.30
C VAL A 161 -10.93 48.76 74.51
N HIS A 162 -11.06 48.23 75.72
CA HIS A 162 -10.62 46.87 76.01
C HIS A 162 -11.42 45.81 75.21
N LYS A 163 -12.71 46.03 74.98
CA LYS A 163 -13.53 45.17 74.14
C LYS A 163 -13.07 45.20 72.66
N ILE A 164 -12.73 46.39 72.15
CA ILE A 164 -12.21 46.55 70.79
C ILE A 164 -10.84 45.87 70.67
N GLU A 165 -9.94 46.03 71.64
CA GLU A 165 -8.64 45.35 71.68
C GLU A 165 -8.79 43.83 71.57
N GLN A 166 -9.74 43.24 72.29
CA GLN A 166 -10.00 41.80 72.21
C GLN A 166 -10.43 41.36 70.80
N GLN A 167 -11.27 42.14 70.12
CA GLN A 167 -11.72 41.83 68.76
C GLN A 167 -10.62 42.03 67.71
N VAL A 168 -9.74 43.02 67.91
CA VAL A 168 -8.54 43.21 67.08
C VAL A 168 -7.60 42.02 67.20
N HIS A 169 -7.36 41.51 68.42
CA HIS A 169 -6.56 40.31 68.63
C HIS A 169 -7.14 39.07 67.91
N GLN A 170 -8.46 38.92 67.89
CA GLN A 170 -9.11 37.85 67.12
C GLN A 170 -8.87 37.99 65.61
N CYS A 171 -8.89 39.21 65.07
CA CYS A 171 -8.59 39.45 63.66
C CYS A 171 -7.10 39.25 63.35
N GLN A 172 -6.21 39.58 64.29
CA GLN A 172 -4.78 39.34 64.14
C GLN A 172 -4.48 37.84 64.03
N HIS A 173 -5.02 37.01 64.93
CA HIS A 173 -4.86 35.56 64.82
C HIS A 173 -5.43 35.00 63.52
N TYR A 174 -6.59 35.52 63.07
CA TYR A 174 -7.12 35.13 61.76
C TYR A 174 -6.15 35.45 60.60
N ILE A 175 -5.50 36.62 60.60
CA ILE A 175 -4.51 36.97 59.57
C ILE A 175 -3.27 36.08 59.65
N GLU A 176 -2.81 35.77 60.85
CA GLU A 176 -1.69 34.84 61.07
C GLU A 176 -2.05 33.43 60.53
N ASP A 177 -3.28 32.94 60.79
CA ASP A 177 -3.77 31.67 60.27
C ASP A 177 -3.89 31.64 58.73
N LEU A 178 -3.98 32.80 58.07
CA LEU A 178 -4.06 32.89 56.61
C LEU A 178 -2.71 32.71 55.91
N GLU A 179 -1.57 32.87 56.59
CA GLU A 179 -0.25 32.78 55.95
C GLU A 179 -0.02 31.43 55.25
N ASP A 180 -0.56 30.36 55.83
CA ASP A 180 -0.46 28.99 55.31
C ASP A 180 -1.76 28.47 54.67
N ASP A 181 -2.81 29.29 54.59
CA ASP A 181 -4.11 28.87 54.04
C ASP A 181 -4.03 28.78 52.51
N GLU A 182 -4.33 27.60 51.95
CA GLU A 182 -4.36 27.34 50.50
C GLU A 182 -5.24 28.34 49.72
N ARG A 183 -6.30 28.89 50.35
CA ARG A 183 -7.21 29.87 49.72
C ARG A 183 -6.54 31.21 49.41
N THR A 184 -5.39 31.50 50.02
CA THR A 184 -4.61 32.73 49.76
C THR A 184 -3.69 32.62 48.55
N LYS A 185 -3.46 31.41 48.04
CA LYS A 185 -2.56 31.16 46.92
C LYS A 185 -3.18 31.60 45.60
N GLU A 186 -2.33 32.05 44.68
CA GLU A 186 -2.74 32.37 43.31
C GLU A 186 -3.05 31.10 42.52
N VAL A 187 -4.17 31.11 41.78
CA VAL A 187 -4.61 30.00 40.95
C VAL A 187 -4.19 30.26 39.49
N ASP A 188 -3.50 29.30 38.89
CA ASP A 188 -3.07 29.32 37.49
C ASP A 188 -3.56 28.05 36.77
N ILE A 189 -4.33 28.22 35.69
CA ILE A 189 -4.91 27.12 34.92
C ILE A 189 -4.07 26.92 33.65
N LYS A 190 -3.46 25.74 33.54
CA LYS A 190 -2.60 25.39 32.41
C LYS A 190 -3.08 24.12 31.71
N MET A 191 -3.11 24.16 30.39
CA MET A 191 -3.31 22.96 29.57
C MET A 191 -2.03 22.13 29.52
N LYS A 192 -2.11 20.87 29.93
CA LYS A 192 -1.06 19.88 29.69
C LYS A 192 -1.45 19.02 28.49
N ARG A 193 -0.65 19.06 27.42
CA ARG A 193 -0.84 18.16 26.28
C ARG A 193 -0.53 16.72 26.70
N ASN A 194 -1.35 15.77 26.22
CA ASN A 194 -1.02 14.36 26.37
C ASN A 194 0.02 13.96 25.32
N GLY A 195 0.76 12.88 25.58
CA GLY A 195 1.79 12.39 24.66
C GLY A 195 1.23 11.93 23.31
N GLU A 196 -0.03 11.51 23.29
CA GLU A 196 -0.73 11.11 22.07
C GLU A 196 -0.94 12.29 21.10
N MET A 197 -1.28 13.47 21.61
CA MET A 197 -1.44 14.68 20.80
C MET A 197 -0.12 15.13 20.17
N GLU A 198 0.98 15.08 20.93
CA GLU A 198 2.33 15.35 20.39
C GLU A 198 2.70 14.34 19.28
N ASN A 199 2.37 13.06 19.46
CA ASN A 199 2.55 12.04 18.43
C ASN A 199 1.69 12.31 17.18
N ILE A 200 0.43 12.69 17.34
CA ILE A 200 -0.47 13.03 16.22
C ILE A 200 0.07 14.24 15.45
N LEU A 201 0.45 15.30 16.15
CA LEU A 201 1.02 16.51 15.54
C LEU A 201 2.30 16.20 14.77
N SER A 202 3.19 15.40 15.33
CA SER A 202 4.43 14.99 14.63
C SER A 202 4.14 14.20 13.35
N LYS A 203 3.15 13.29 13.38
CA LYS A 203 2.73 12.49 12.23
C LYS A 203 2.01 13.33 11.16
N LEU A 204 1.20 14.30 11.59
CA LEU A 204 0.51 15.23 10.69
C LEU A 204 1.51 16.09 9.89
N VAL A 205 2.60 16.53 10.51
CA VAL A 205 3.66 17.27 9.81
C VAL A 205 4.33 16.42 8.73
N SER A 206 4.46 15.11 8.96
CA SER A 206 5.01 14.16 7.98
C SER A 206 3.99 13.58 7.00
N LEU A 207 2.71 13.96 7.08
CA LEU A 207 1.65 13.37 6.26
C LEU A 207 1.61 14.06 4.89
N GLU A 208 2.24 13.45 3.88
CA GLU A 208 2.27 13.99 2.51
C GLU A 208 0.98 13.74 1.72
N SER A 209 0.25 12.66 2.03
CA SER A 209 -1.00 12.30 1.35
C SER A 209 -2.02 11.69 2.31
N LEU A 210 -3.31 11.78 1.95
CA LEU A 210 -4.40 11.09 2.65
C LEU A 210 -4.54 9.61 2.22
N GLY A 211 -3.82 9.21 1.18
CA GLY A 211 -3.90 7.90 0.55
C GLY A 211 -3.64 7.97 -0.95
N ASP A 212 -3.56 6.79 -1.56
CA ASP A 212 -3.22 6.63 -2.97
C ASP A 212 -4.43 6.24 -3.81
N VAL A 213 -4.47 6.74 -5.04
CA VAL A 213 -5.47 6.33 -6.04
C VAL A 213 -4.82 5.30 -6.96
N ILE A 214 -5.26 4.05 -6.84
CA ILE A 214 -4.72 2.92 -7.61
C ILE A 214 -5.68 2.56 -8.74
N VAL A 215 -5.13 2.19 -9.89
CA VAL A 215 -5.89 1.74 -11.07
C VAL A 215 -5.59 0.27 -11.33
N ASP A 216 -6.55 -0.59 -10.98
CA ASP A 216 -6.48 -2.01 -11.30
C ASP A 216 -7.01 -2.27 -12.71
N LYS A 217 -6.18 -2.95 -13.52
CA LYS A 217 -6.52 -3.33 -14.89
C LYS A 217 -6.78 -4.82 -14.94
N THR A 218 -8.02 -5.20 -15.23
CA THR A 218 -8.40 -6.59 -15.48
C THR A 218 -8.43 -6.88 -16.96
N GLU A 219 -7.99 -8.08 -17.34
CA GLU A 219 -8.04 -8.53 -18.72
C GLU A 219 -9.49 -8.73 -19.17
N ILE A 220 -9.77 -8.33 -20.42
CA ILE A 220 -11.05 -8.61 -21.05
C ILE A 220 -10.97 -10.02 -21.64
N ASN A 221 -11.81 -10.93 -21.15
CA ASN A 221 -11.94 -12.26 -21.73
C ASN A 221 -12.60 -12.15 -23.10
N LEU A 222 -11.77 -12.20 -24.15
CA LEU A 222 -12.24 -12.27 -25.53
C LEU A 222 -12.39 -13.73 -25.90
N ASN A 223 -13.55 -14.10 -26.43
CA ASN A 223 -13.79 -15.45 -26.92
C ASN A 223 -12.99 -15.68 -28.21
N ARG A 224 -11.70 -16.00 -28.05
CA ARG A 224 -10.77 -16.33 -29.12
C ARG A 224 -10.99 -17.80 -29.52
N GLU A 225 -12.12 -18.10 -30.15
CA GLU A 225 -12.17 -19.32 -30.95
C GLU A 225 -11.18 -19.13 -32.10
N THR A 226 -9.98 -19.67 -31.96
CA THR A 226 -9.00 -19.69 -33.04
C THR A 226 -9.63 -20.44 -34.21
N SER A 227 -10.05 -19.72 -35.26
CA SER A 227 -10.38 -20.36 -36.52
C SER A 227 -9.15 -21.17 -36.93
N LEU A 228 -9.33 -22.49 -37.00
CA LEU A 228 -8.31 -23.49 -37.35
C LEU A 228 -7.79 -23.23 -38.77
N ARG A 229 -6.90 -22.25 -38.93
CA ARG A 229 -6.16 -21.97 -40.18
C ARG A 229 -4.65 -22.06 -40.03
N ARG A 230 -4.15 -22.73 -38.97
CA ARG A 230 -2.74 -23.20 -38.89
C ARG A 230 -2.58 -24.70 -39.12
N LYS A 231 -3.46 -25.32 -39.92
CA LYS A 231 -3.26 -26.70 -40.38
C LYS A 231 -3.58 -26.82 -41.87
N ALA A 232 -2.60 -26.50 -42.70
CA ALA A 232 -2.28 -27.23 -43.93
C ALA A 232 -1.10 -26.54 -44.64
N GLN A 233 -0.08 -27.35 -44.98
CA GLN A 233 0.98 -27.11 -45.96
C GLN A 233 2.16 -26.23 -45.55
N VAL A 234 3.21 -26.86 -45.00
CA VAL A 234 4.55 -26.93 -45.63
C VAL A 234 5.20 -28.25 -45.21
N LYS A 235 5.29 -29.23 -46.13
CA LYS A 235 6.39 -30.21 -46.12
C LYS A 235 7.44 -29.66 -47.07
N SER A 236 8.43 -28.94 -46.54
CA SER A 236 9.72 -28.77 -47.20
C SER A 236 10.77 -28.94 -46.13
N GLN A 237 11.39 -30.11 -46.20
CA GLN A 237 12.55 -30.52 -45.46
C GLN A 237 13.74 -29.74 -46.05
N GLU A 238 14.19 -28.71 -45.34
CA GLU A 238 15.54 -28.17 -45.51
C GLU A 238 16.20 -28.15 -44.13
N GLN A 239 17.11 -29.10 -43.95
CA GLN A 239 18.10 -29.05 -42.90
C GLN A 239 19.00 -27.84 -43.16
N SER A 240 18.95 -26.86 -42.26
CA SER A 240 20.07 -25.93 -42.08
C SER A 240 20.60 -26.12 -40.66
N ASN A 241 21.91 -26.31 -40.63
CA ASN A 241 22.70 -26.57 -39.45
C ASN A 241 23.18 -25.25 -38.83
N ILE A 242 23.18 -25.22 -37.49
CA ILE A 242 24.11 -24.52 -36.57
C ILE A 242 23.70 -23.14 -36.02
N ASN A 243 23.63 -23.13 -34.68
CA ASN A 243 23.78 -22.06 -33.69
C ASN A 243 22.73 -20.96 -33.62
N ASN A 244 21.65 -21.24 -32.87
CA ASN A 244 21.01 -20.32 -31.91
C ASN A 244 19.93 -21.12 -31.16
N MET A 245 20.29 -21.76 -30.04
CA MET A 245 19.28 -22.29 -29.13
C MET A 245 18.74 -21.14 -28.29
N THR A 246 17.68 -20.50 -28.76
CA THR A 246 16.67 -19.95 -27.84
C THR A 246 15.80 -21.14 -27.44
N MET A 247 16.02 -21.67 -26.25
CA MET A 247 15.16 -22.70 -25.70
C MET A 247 13.89 -22.01 -25.16
N ASN A 248 12.88 -21.86 -26.02
CA ASN A 248 11.54 -21.51 -25.58
C ASN A 248 10.91 -22.75 -24.94
N ILE A 249 11.20 -22.99 -23.66
CA ILE A 249 10.39 -23.88 -22.84
C ILE A 249 9.17 -23.07 -22.39
N GLU A 250 8.11 -23.02 -23.19
CA GLU A 250 6.78 -22.70 -22.66
C GLU A 250 6.18 -23.97 -22.04
N THR A 251 6.65 -24.35 -20.85
CA THR A 251 5.87 -25.26 -20.00
C THR A 251 4.86 -24.41 -19.26
N LYS A 252 3.63 -24.41 -19.75
CA LYS A 252 2.51 -23.82 -19.01
C LYS A 252 2.13 -24.75 -17.89
N ILE A 253 2.42 -24.34 -16.67
CA ILE A 253 2.00 -25.03 -15.47
C ILE A 253 0.73 -24.33 -14.99
N GLU A 254 -0.42 -25.00 -15.13
CA GLU A 254 -1.68 -24.51 -14.57
C GLU A 254 -1.72 -24.82 -13.08
N MET A 255 -1.79 -23.77 -12.26
CA MET A 255 -1.81 -23.88 -10.81
C MET A 255 -3.12 -23.31 -10.27
N ASN A 256 -3.78 -24.06 -9.40
CA ASN A 256 -5.00 -23.62 -8.74
C ASN A 256 -4.63 -22.92 -7.43
N ILE A 257 -4.29 -21.64 -7.51
CA ILE A 257 -3.84 -20.84 -6.37
C ILE A 257 -5.03 -20.06 -5.84
N GLY A 258 -5.33 -20.21 -4.55
CA GLY A 258 -6.51 -19.60 -3.93
C GLY A 258 -6.39 -18.11 -3.63
N LYS A 259 -5.18 -17.53 -3.75
CA LYS A 259 -4.82 -16.15 -3.36
C LYS A 259 -3.69 -15.59 -4.23
N HIS A 260 -3.32 -14.32 -4.03
CA HIS A 260 -2.18 -13.69 -4.70
C HIS A 260 -0.86 -14.37 -4.33
N ILE A 261 0.09 -14.40 -5.28
CA ILE A 261 1.45 -14.90 -5.06
C ILE A 261 2.31 -13.70 -4.66
N SER A 262 2.97 -13.79 -3.49
CA SER A 262 3.91 -12.78 -3.01
C SER A 262 5.28 -12.94 -3.67
N ASP A 263 5.75 -14.17 -3.84
CA ASP A 263 7.01 -14.49 -4.52
C ASP A 263 7.06 -15.95 -5.00
N MET A 264 7.96 -16.25 -5.93
CA MET A 264 8.15 -17.58 -6.49
C MET A 264 9.60 -17.80 -6.93
N ILE A 265 10.12 -19.01 -6.67
CA ILE A 265 11.41 -19.45 -7.21
C ILE A 265 11.32 -20.83 -7.85
N CYS A 266 12.12 -21.03 -8.89
CA CYS A 266 12.41 -22.35 -9.44
C CYS A 266 13.69 -22.89 -8.78
N LEU A 267 13.60 -24.07 -8.19
CA LEU A 267 14.74 -24.78 -7.60
C LEU A 267 15.60 -25.41 -8.70
N MET A 268 16.86 -25.68 -8.38
CA MET A 268 17.82 -26.29 -9.31
C MET A 268 17.37 -27.65 -9.87
N ASP A 269 16.53 -28.39 -9.14
CA ASP A 269 15.98 -29.68 -9.57
C ASP A 269 14.65 -29.56 -10.36
N GLY A 270 14.24 -28.33 -10.70
CA GLY A 270 13.04 -28.05 -11.47
C GLY A 270 11.75 -28.02 -10.67
N ARG A 271 11.78 -28.25 -9.35
CA ARG A 271 10.65 -27.97 -8.47
C ARG A 271 10.43 -26.47 -8.33
N VAL A 272 9.22 -26.06 -7.92
CA VAL A 272 8.86 -24.64 -7.75
C VAL A 272 8.40 -24.40 -6.33
N ILE A 273 8.87 -23.31 -5.72
CA ILE A 273 8.33 -22.81 -4.46
C ILE A 273 7.49 -21.58 -4.75
N VAL A 274 6.26 -21.58 -4.24
CA VAL A 274 5.34 -20.44 -4.31
C VAL A 274 5.00 -19.98 -2.91
N VAL A 275 5.15 -18.69 -2.67
CA VAL A 275 4.71 -18.02 -1.45
C VAL A 275 3.39 -17.32 -1.74
N GLU A 276 2.32 -17.77 -1.10
CA GLU A 276 1.00 -17.15 -1.21
C GLU A 276 0.78 -16.10 -0.11
N GLU A 277 -0.02 -15.09 -0.45
CA GLU A 277 -0.49 -14.08 0.49
C GLU A 277 -1.24 -14.71 1.67
N GLY A 278 -0.81 -14.40 2.89
CA GLY A 278 -1.28 -15.04 4.12
C GLY A 278 -0.38 -16.18 4.61
N GLY A 279 0.86 -16.26 4.11
CA GLY A 279 1.95 -17.02 4.74
C GLY A 279 2.08 -18.48 4.32
N LYS A 280 1.37 -18.93 3.28
CA LYS A 280 1.45 -20.32 2.83
C LYS A 280 2.62 -20.48 1.85
N VAL A 281 3.52 -21.40 2.15
CA VAL A 281 4.66 -21.72 1.29
C VAL A 281 4.46 -23.12 0.71
N ASN A 282 4.25 -23.19 -0.58
CA ASN A 282 3.92 -24.42 -1.31
C ASN A 282 5.10 -24.87 -2.16
N LEU A 283 5.51 -26.13 -2.00
CA LEU A 283 6.49 -26.80 -2.85
C LEU A 283 5.77 -27.64 -3.89
N LEU A 284 6.13 -27.43 -5.15
CA LEU A 284 5.49 -28.03 -6.31
C LEU A 284 6.52 -28.84 -7.10
N SER A 285 6.08 -29.94 -7.68
CA SER A 285 6.87 -30.67 -8.66
C SER A 285 7.04 -29.87 -9.95
N SER A 286 7.97 -30.30 -10.79
CA SER A 286 8.22 -29.72 -12.11
C SER A 286 7.03 -29.79 -13.08
N ASP A 287 6.01 -30.60 -12.78
CA ASP A 287 4.74 -30.68 -13.51
C ASP A 287 3.61 -29.84 -12.85
N GLY A 288 3.92 -29.07 -11.80
CA GLY A 288 2.97 -28.18 -11.12
C GLY A 288 2.10 -28.78 -10.04
N LYS A 289 2.28 -30.05 -9.72
CA LYS A 289 1.49 -30.67 -8.64
C LYS A 289 2.04 -30.24 -7.29
N LEU A 290 1.13 -29.93 -6.36
CA LEU A 290 1.49 -29.68 -4.97
C LEU A 290 2.10 -30.95 -4.37
N GLN A 291 3.40 -30.88 -4.04
CA GLN A 291 4.07 -31.96 -3.32
C GLN A 291 3.83 -31.81 -1.83
N LYS A 292 4.00 -30.59 -1.32
CA LYS A 292 3.98 -30.32 0.12
C LYS A 292 3.72 -28.85 0.40
N GLN A 293 3.04 -28.57 1.50
CA GLN A 293 2.99 -27.24 2.11
C GLN A 293 3.96 -27.22 3.27
N LEU A 294 4.92 -26.29 3.26
CA LEU A 294 5.88 -26.16 4.35
C LEU A 294 5.17 -25.54 5.57
N PRO A 295 5.29 -26.12 6.78
CA PRO A 295 4.56 -25.70 7.98
C PRO A 295 5.23 -24.47 8.60
N ILE A 296 5.29 -23.38 7.85
CA ILE A 296 6.04 -22.20 8.25
C ILE A 296 5.05 -21.11 8.68
N PRO A 297 4.87 -20.88 9.99
CA PRO A 297 3.93 -19.89 10.48
C PRO A 297 4.48 -18.47 10.25
N GLY A 298 3.56 -17.54 10.04
CA GLY A 298 3.85 -16.12 9.89
C GLY A 298 3.59 -15.60 8.48
N ASP A 299 3.80 -14.31 8.30
CA ASP A 299 3.55 -13.61 7.05
C ASP A 299 4.78 -13.71 6.13
N ALA A 300 4.95 -14.88 5.49
CA ALA A 300 6.03 -15.12 4.54
C ALA A 300 5.84 -14.28 3.27
N TRP A 301 6.92 -13.70 2.74
CA TRP A 301 6.85 -12.83 1.56
C TRP A 301 7.78 -13.24 0.43
N GLY A 302 9.07 -12.93 0.53
CA GLY A 302 10.10 -13.22 -0.46
C GLY A 302 10.83 -14.51 -0.15
N VAL A 303 11.27 -15.24 -1.18
CA VAL A 303 11.94 -16.54 -1.04
C VAL A 303 13.15 -16.65 -1.96
N THR A 304 14.22 -17.29 -1.48
CA THR A 304 15.38 -17.62 -2.31
C THR A 304 16.00 -18.95 -1.90
N GLN A 305 16.66 -19.64 -2.83
CA GLN A 305 17.38 -20.87 -2.56
C GLN A 305 18.82 -20.56 -2.14
N ILE A 306 19.26 -21.12 -1.00
CA ILE A 306 20.65 -21.04 -0.54
C ILE A 306 21.46 -22.24 -1.07
N ASN A 307 20.88 -23.45 -0.97
CA ASN A 307 21.44 -24.69 -1.51
C ASN A 307 20.30 -25.69 -1.81
N GLU A 308 20.64 -26.93 -2.18
CA GLU A 308 19.69 -27.97 -2.61
C GLU A 308 18.51 -28.14 -1.63
N ASP A 309 18.79 -28.12 -0.32
CA ASP A 309 17.79 -28.42 0.73
C ASP A 309 17.43 -27.22 1.61
N THR A 310 18.02 -26.05 1.34
CA THR A 310 17.89 -24.88 2.22
C THR A 310 17.40 -23.67 1.47
N ILE A 311 16.37 -23.04 2.01
CA ILE A 311 15.80 -21.78 1.51
C ILE A 311 15.87 -20.70 2.57
N ALA A 312 15.85 -19.45 2.14
CA ALA A 312 15.62 -18.31 3.02
C ALA A 312 14.32 -17.62 2.64
N ILE A 313 13.59 -17.14 3.65
CA ILE A 313 12.29 -16.49 3.49
C ILE A 313 12.25 -15.21 4.33
N THR A 314 11.72 -14.12 3.78
CA THR A 314 11.46 -12.86 4.52
C THR A 314 10.10 -12.90 5.22
N TYR A 315 10.07 -12.30 6.41
CA TYR A 315 8.89 -12.12 7.25
C TYR A 315 8.75 -10.63 7.57
N PRO A 316 8.08 -9.82 6.73
CA PRO A 316 7.97 -8.38 6.93
C PRO A 316 7.43 -8.02 8.31
N SER A 317 6.36 -8.68 8.74
CA SER A 317 5.68 -8.43 10.02
C SER A 317 6.54 -8.80 11.26
N GLU A 318 7.55 -9.65 11.08
CA GLU A 318 8.50 -10.03 12.13
C GLU A 318 9.85 -9.31 12.00
N PHE A 319 10.02 -8.45 10.98
CA PHE A 319 11.27 -7.79 10.63
C PHE A 319 12.46 -8.75 10.52
N ALA A 320 12.22 -9.97 10.01
CA ALA A 320 13.17 -11.06 10.08
C ALA A 320 13.29 -11.87 8.78
N ILE A 321 14.42 -12.56 8.63
CA ILE A 321 14.63 -13.59 7.61
C ILE A 321 14.83 -14.92 8.32
N LYS A 322 14.14 -15.95 7.86
CA LYS A 322 14.28 -17.31 8.41
C LYS A 322 14.93 -18.20 7.36
N ILE A 323 15.98 -18.92 7.75
CA ILE A 323 16.57 -20.00 6.94
C ILE A 323 15.88 -21.31 7.32
N ILE A 324 15.44 -22.07 6.33
CA ILE A 324 14.61 -23.25 6.51
C ILE A 324 15.21 -24.41 5.74
N ASN A 325 15.34 -25.54 6.43
CA ASN A 325 15.66 -26.81 5.79
C ASN A 325 14.37 -27.46 5.29
N MET A 326 14.29 -27.75 3.99
CA MET A 326 13.09 -28.25 3.33
C MET A 326 12.83 -29.74 3.63
N GLU A 327 13.88 -30.53 3.90
CA GLU A 327 13.75 -31.95 4.23
C GLU A 327 13.11 -32.15 5.61
N ASN A 328 13.67 -31.47 6.62
CA ASN A 328 13.26 -31.61 8.02
C ASN A 328 12.20 -30.59 8.46
N GLU A 329 11.86 -29.62 7.60
CA GLU A 329 10.84 -28.59 7.83
C GLU A 329 11.14 -27.67 9.02
N THR A 330 12.41 -27.55 9.41
CA THR A 330 12.83 -26.75 10.58
C THR A 330 13.48 -25.45 10.17
N VAL A 331 13.17 -24.39 10.92
CA VAL A 331 13.94 -23.14 10.89
C VAL A 331 15.32 -23.40 11.51
N THR A 332 16.37 -23.19 10.73
CA THR A 332 17.76 -23.41 11.15
C THR A 332 18.43 -22.13 11.66
N LYS A 333 18.06 -20.97 11.11
CA LYS A 333 18.55 -19.64 11.54
C LYS A 333 17.48 -18.58 11.39
N VAL A 334 17.56 -17.54 12.22
CA VAL A 334 16.73 -16.34 12.14
C VAL A 334 17.62 -15.10 12.19
N PHE A 335 17.53 -14.25 11.18
CA PHE A 335 18.21 -12.95 11.14
C PHE A 335 17.22 -11.84 11.46
N GLN A 336 17.53 -11.04 12.47
CA GLN A 336 16.75 -9.85 12.81
C GLN A 336 17.23 -8.66 11.99
N ILE A 337 16.37 -8.15 11.11
CA ILE A 337 16.68 -7.07 10.17
C ILE A 337 16.32 -5.70 10.76
N GLY A 338 15.33 -5.67 11.67
CA GLY A 338 14.84 -4.46 12.33
C GLY A 338 14.11 -3.49 11.41
N LYS A 339 13.78 -3.92 10.19
CA LYS A 339 13.05 -3.18 9.16
C LYS A 339 12.16 -4.13 8.35
N LEU A 340 11.15 -3.58 7.69
CA LEU A 340 10.31 -4.34 6.75
C LEU A 340 11.21 -4.87 5.63
N CYS A 341 11.13 -6.16 5.35
CA CYS A 341 11.93 -6.84 4.33
C CYS A 341 11.01 -7.62 3.41
N TYR A 342 11.07 -7.35 2.11
CA TYR A 342 10.14 -7.91 1.13
C TYR A 342 10.88 -8.77 0.11
N GLY A 343 11.74 -8.15 -0.71
CA GLY A 343 12.53 -8.83 -1.73
C GLY A 343 13.73 -9.57 -1.12
N LEU A 344 14.03 -10.76 -1.65
CA LEU A 344 15.14 -11.57 -1.19
C LEU A 344 15.83 -12.27 -2.37
N SER A 345 17.16 -12.22 -2.40
CA SER A 345 17.96 -12.90 -3.41
C SER A 345 19.26 -13.40 -2.78
N PHE A 346 19.70 -14.59 -3.16
CA PHE A 346 20.98 -15.15 -2.72
C PHE A 346 21.98 -15.18 -3.88
N SER A 347 23.19 -14.69 -3.62
CA SER A 347 24.34 -14.81 -4.53
C SER A 347 25.65 -14.64 -3.76
N ASN A 348 26.73 -15.25 -4.25
CA ASN A 348 28.08 -15.10 -3.65
C ASN A 348 28.11 -15.32 -2.13
N ASN A 349 27.41 -16.37 -1.65
CA ASN A 349 27.31 -16.70 -0.23
C ASN A 349 26.75 -15.59 0.67
N SER A 350 25.95 -14.68 0.10
CA SER A 350 25.34 -13.54 0.79
C SER A 350 23.88 -13.37 0.35
N LEU A 351 23.05 -12.84 1.25
CA LEU A 351 21.66 -12.49 0.97
C LEU A 351 21.57 -11.00 0.67
N ALA A 352 21.02 -10.65 -0.49
CA ALA A 352 20.53 -9.31 -0.78
C ALA A 352 19.06 -9.20 -0.37
N VAL A 353 18.75 -8.22 0.46
CA VAL A 353 17.44 -8.02 1.07
C VAL A 353 16.93 -6.63 0.69
N GLY A 354 15.76 -6.58 0.05
CA GLY A 354 15.05 -5.34 -0.23
C GLY A 354 14.29 -4.88 1.01
N LEU A 355 14.65 -3.71 1.54
CA LEU A 355 14.04 -3.11 2.71
C LEU A 355 13.13 -1.95 2.32
N ASN A 356 12.24 -1.55 3.24
CA ASN A 356 11.52 -0.28 3.09
C ASN A 356 12.48 0.92 3.13
N ASN A 357 12.06 2.03 2.52
CA ASN A 357 12.84 3.25 2.32
C ASN A 357 14.05 3.06 1.41
N ASP A 358 13.85 2.42 0.25
CA ASP A 358 14.82 2.50 -0.83
C ASP A 358 16.20 1.91 -0.49
N GLU A 359 16.28 0.98 0.47
CA GLU A 359 17.52 0.36 0.92
C GLU A 359 17.59 -1.11 0.49
N ILE A 360 18.68 -1.50 -0.17
CA ILE A 360 19.09 -2.91 -0.30
C ILE A 360 20.21 -3.18 0.68
N ARG A 361 20.05 -4.21 1.51
CA ARG A 361 21.08 -4.66 2.44
C ARG A 361 21.63 -6.00 2.03
N ILE A 362 22.95 -6.10 1.95
CA ILE A 362 23.67 -7.35 1.72
C ILE A 362 24.12 -7.85 3.09
N ILE A 363 23.66 -9.04 3.47
CA ILE A 363 24.02 -9.72 4.72
C ILE A 363 24.71 -11.05 4.43
N ASP A 364 25.66 -11.44 5.27
CA ASP A 364 26.23 -12.80 5.22
C ASP A 364 25.28 -13.82 5.90
N LEU A 365 25.62 -15.10 5.81
CA LEU A 365 24.85 -16.18 6.46
C LEU A 365 25.01 -16.23 7.99
N GLU A 366 25.83 -15.35 8.55
CA GLU A 366 26.01 -15.14 9.99
C GLU A 366 25.14 -13.97 10.50
N GLY A 367 24.44 -13.28 9.60
CA GLY A 367 23.56 -12.16 9.89
C GLY A 367 24.26 -10.80 9.96
N ASN A 368 25.55 -10.73 9.63
CA ASN A 368 26.28 -9.47 9.61
C ASN A 368 25.97 -8.69 8.34
N THR A 369 25.80 -7.38 8.47
CA THR A 369 25.63 -6.50 7.31
C THR A 369 26.98 -6.27 6.65
N LEU A 370 27.11 -6.74 5.41
CA LEU A 370 28.29 -6.54 4.58
C LEU A 370 28.26 -5.19 3.84
N LYS A 371 27.06 -4.80 3.38
CA LYS A 371 26.87 -3.57 2.61
C LYS A 371 25.42 -3.10 2.66
N SER A 372 25.21 -1.79 2.68
CA SER A 372 23.91 -1.16 2.40
C SER A 372 24.01 -0.30 1.15
N ILE A 373 22.99 -0.36 0.30
CA ILE A 373 22.89 0.37 -0.96
C ILE A 373 21.58 1.16 -0.92
N GLN A 374 21.66 2.47 -1.13
CA GLN A 374 20.48 3.32 -1.29
C GLN A 374 20.10 3.38 -2.77
N VAL A 375 18.83 3.18 -3.07
CA VAL A 375 18.27 3.04 -4.41
C VAL A 375 17.22 4.13 -4.58
N GLN A 376 17.48 5.16 -5.38
CA GLN A 376 16.44 6.15 -5.67
C GLN A 376 15.33 5.49 -6.49
N SER A 377 14.21 5.16 -5.86
CA SER A 377 13.08 4.46 -6.48
C SER A 377 11.79 5.25 -6.23
N GLU A 378 11.02 5.51 -7.28
CA GLU A 378 9.66 6.06 -7.15
C GLU A 378 8.64 4.98 -6.72
N SER A 379 9.10 3.75 -6.48
CA SER A 379 8.28 2.59 -6.09
C SER A 379 8.65 2.11 -4.69
N SER A 380 7.63 1.83 -3.87
CA SER A 380 7.75 1.41 -2.47
C SER A 380 8.25 -0.03 -2.25
N CYS A 381 8.49 -0.79 -3.33
CA CYS A 381 8.93 -2.18 -3.26
C CYS A 381 10.11 -2.44 -4.20
N ILE A 382 11.22 -2.93 -3.64
CA ILE A 382 12.38 -3.39 -4.41
C ILE A 382 12.22 -4.90 -4.65
N ILE A 383 12.04 -5.28 -5.92
CA ILE A 383 12.05 -6.68 -6.34
C ILE A 383 13.49 -7.06 -6.71
N LEU A 384 13.99 -8.15 -6.12
CA LEU A 384 15.34 -8.67 -6.38
C LEU A 384 15.22 -9.97 -7.16
N PHE A 385 15.96 -10.10 -8.27
CA PHE A 385 16.05 -11.32 -9.05
C PHE A 385 17.51 -11.78 -9.13
N THR A 386 17.76 -13.08 -8.93
CA THR A 386 19.06 -13.68 -9.20
C THR A 386 19.13 -14.07 -10.68
N VAL A 387 20.10 -13.50 -11.41
CA VAL A 387 20.43 -13.97 -12.76
C VAL A 387 21.51 -15.04 -12.64
N ILE A 388 21.16 -16.29 -12.87
CA ILE A 388 22.13 -17.39 -12.99
C ILE A 388 22.76 -17.28 -14.37
N LYS A 389 24.05 -16.94 -14.44
CA LYS A 389 24.84 -17.12 -15.66
C LYS A 389 25.37 -18.55 -15.65
N GLU A 390 24.93 -19.35 -16.62
CA GLU A 390 25.61 -20.59 -17.01
C GLU A 390 26.94 -20.29 -17.71
#